data_AF-A0A7V9UPU0-F1
#
_entry.id   AF-A0A7V9UPU0-F1
#
_cell.length_a   1.000
_cell.length_b   1.000
_cell.length_c   1.000
_cell.angle_alpha   90.00
_cell.angle_beta   90.00
_cell.angle_gamma   90.00
#
_symmetry.space_group_name_H-M   'P 1'
#
loop_
_entity.id
_entity.type
_entity.pdbx_description
1 polymer ?
#
loop_
_entity_poly.entity_id
_entity_poly.type
_entity_poly.pdbx_seq_one_letter_code
_entity_poly.pdbx_strand_id
1 'polypeptide(L)'
;MSKKIVLLAVIAALSLCAFTNVEKSQARAGVKFGGAYMVAFGGVTNIKEIVNHTPYDVSAGKTDFAEIRLVTRNDVLESIPANGIWTGDMWVPWADNSDEFKNHFMTINIHIPHPTRSGEYSLKHFSVWQSGEYVRFNDAHTFVDNAPRVPGEARAGGERRLIISIKDNKPVFTFAKFKP
;
A
#
# COMPACT_ATOMS: atom_id res chain seq x y z
N MET A 1 43.26 -40.53 11.51
CA MET A 1 42.70 -39.53 12.45
C MET A 1 41.85 -38.55 11.66
N SER A 2 40.53 -38.56 11.89
CA SER A 2 39.50 -38.04 10.96
C SER A 2 38.87 -36.74 11.47
N LYS A 3 38.89 -35.69 10.63
CA LYS A 3 38.38 -34.33 10.87
C LYS A 3 36.84 -34.23 10.78
N LYS A 4 36.07 -35.09 11.47
CA LYS A 4 34.59 -35.07 11.40
C LYS A 4 33.84 -34.85 12.72
N ILE A 5 34.53 -34.55 13.83
CA ILE A 5 33.86 -34.47 15.15
C ILE A 5 33.62 -33.02 15.66
N VAL A 6 34.16 -31.98 15.00
CA VAL A 6 34.05 -30.59 15.52
C VAL A 6 32.77 -29.86 15.07
N LEU A 7 31.99 -30.39 14.11
CA LEU A 7 30.86 -29.65 13.53
C LEU A 7 29.54 -29.79 14.32
N LEU A 8 29.42 -30.72 15.27
CA LEU A 8 28.17 -30.91 16.05
C LEU A 8 28.10 -30.13 17.37
N ALA A 9 29.18 -29.51 17.84
CA ALA A 9 29.18 -28.80 19.11
C ALA A 9 28.73 -27.33 19.04
N VAL A 10 28.57 -26.76 17.83
CA VAL A 10 28.20 -25.34 17.66
C VAL A 10 26.68 -25.14 17.56
N ILE A 11 25.91 -26.18 17.24
CA ILE A 11 24.45 -26.07 17.03
C ILE A 11 23.65 -26.15 18.34
N ALA A 12 24.22 -26.72 19.41
CA ALA A 12 23.49 -26.90 20.67
C ALA A 12 23.57 -25.70 21.65
N ALA A 13 24.43 -24.70 21.40
CA ALA A 13 24.63 -23.56 22.31
C ALA A 13 23.75 -22.32 22.00
N LEU A 14 22.94 -22.36 20.92
CA LEU A 14 22.05 -21.24 20.55
C LEU A 14 20.57 -21.48 20.89
N SER A 15 20.23 -22.62 21.49
CA SER A 15 18.83 -22.98 21.80
C SER A 15 18.40 -22.74 23.25
N LEU A 16 19.22 -22.07 24.07
CA LEU A 16 18.95 -21.95 25.51
C LEU A 16 19.13 -20.53 26.07
N CYS A 17 18.52 -19.53 25.43
CA CYS A 17 18.27 -18.22 26.05
C CYS A 17 16.88 -17.65 25.72
N ALA A 18 15.99 -18.45 25.12
CA ALA A 18 14.69 -18.01 24.64
C ALA A 18 13.54 -18.34 25.61
N PHE A 19 13.68 -18.10 26.91
CA PHE A 19 12.54 -18.11 27.83
C PHE A 19 12.83 -17.22 29.04
N THR A 20 12.49 -15.93 28.93
CA THR A 20 11.84 -15.14 29.99
C THR A 20 11.50 -13.77 29.40
N ASN A 21 10.26 -13.32 29.63
CA ASN A 21 9.70 -11.99 29.30
C ASN A 21 8.90 -11.89 27.98
N VAL A 22 7.84 -12.68 27.88
CA VAL A 22 6.77 -12.54 26.87
C VAL A 22 5.68 -11.53 27.29
N GLU A 23 5.66 -11.00 28.51
CA GLU A 23 4.52 -10.20 29.02
C GLU A 23 4.60 -8.67 28.85
N LYS A 24 5.51 -8.09 28.04
CA LYS A 24 5.56 -6.62 27.84
C LYS A 24 5.71 -6.13 26.39
N SER A 25 5.35 -6.93 25.39
CA SER A 25 5.53 -6.55 23.96
C SER A 25 4.34 -5.82 23.32
N GLN A 26 3.24 -5.57 24.05
CA GLN A 26 2.02 -4.94 23.52
C GLN A 26 2.14 -3.41 23.26
N ALA A 27 3.28 -2.76 23.54
CA ALA A 27 3.45 -1.31 23.41
C ALA A 27 4.53 -0.85 22.40
N ARG A 28 5.11 -1.76 21.59
CA ARG A 28 6.14 -1.40 20.59
C ARG A 28 5.95 -2.17 19.28
N ALA A 29 4.81 -2.04 18.64
CA ALA A 29 4.63 -2.49 17.26
C ALA A 29 5.24 -1.49 16.25
N GLY A 30 6.50 -1.10 16.47
CA GLY A 30 7.37 -0.57 15.43
C GLY A 30 7.87 -1.75 14.60
N VAL A 31 7.02 -2.25 13.70
CA VAL A 31 7.40 -3.34 12.79
C VAL A 31 8.40 -2.76 11.78
N LYS A 32 9.69 -3.08 11.96
CA LYS A 32 10.74 -2.82 10.97
C LYS A 32 10.51 -3.73 9.76
N PHE A 33 9.71 -3.27 8.81
CA PHE A 33 9.75 -3.81 7.45
C PHE A 33 11.11 -3.46 6.83
N GLY A 34 11.83 -4.47 6.37
CA GLY A 34 13.01 -4.40 5.49
C GLY A 34 13.91 -3.17 5.60
N GLY A 35 14.77 -3.10 6.62
CA GLY A 35 15.70 -1.97 6.81
C GLY A 35 16.67 -1.70 5.65
N ALA A 36 16.85 -2.64 4.71
CA ALA A 36 17.66 -2.42 3.50
C ALA A 36 16.82 -1.92 2.29
N TYR A 37 15.60 -2.41 2.10
CA TYR A 37 14.71 -1.97 1.02
C TYR A 37 14.16 -0.55 1.25
N MET A 38 13.86 -0.20 2.51
CA MET A 38 13.38 1.14 2.87
C MET A 38 14.41 2.25 2.65
N VAL A 39 15.71 1.92 2.74
CA VAL A 39 16.81 2.89 2.66
C VAL A 39 17.30 3.08 1.22
N ALA A 40 17.22 2.05 0.37
CA ALA A 40 17.67 2.13 -1.02
C ALA A 40 16.68 2.88 -1.95
N PHE A 41 15.39 2.95 -1.59
CA PHE A 41 14.32 3.31 -2.52
C PHE A 41 13.43 4.49 -2.09
N GLY A 42 13.89 5.34 -1.17
CA GLY A 42 13.18 6.56 -0.75
C GLY A 42 12.10 6.36 0.32
N GLY A 43 11.80 5.12 0.69
CA GLY A 43 10.87 4.76 1.77
C GLY A 43 9.43 4.50 1.31
N VAL A 44 8.54 4.24 2.27
CA VAL A 44 7.12 3.97 2.02
C VAL A 44 6.34 5.26 1.83
N THR A 45 5.58 5.38 0.74
CA THR A 45 4.61 6.47 0.56
C THR A 45 3.40 6.21 1.45
N ASN A 46 3.21 7.04 2.46
CA ASN A 46 2.11 6.96 3.40
C ASN A 46 1.04 8.02 3.09
N ILE A 47 -0.18 7.57 2.79
CA ILE A 47 -1.35 8.41 2.58
C ILE A 47 -1.99 8.68 3.95
N LYS A 48 -1.88 9.93 4.38
CA LYS A 48 -2.48 10.43 5.62
C LYS A 48 -3.88 10.98 5.41
N GLU A 49 -4.19 11.35 4.17
CA GLU A 49 -5.44 12.00 3.81
C GLU A 49 -5.82 11.67 2.36
N ILE A 50 -7.09 11.42 2.12
CA ILE A 50 -7.69 11.31 0.78
C ILE A 50 -8.78 12.35 0.68
N VAL A 51 -8.65 13.26 -0.28
CA VAL A 51 -9.61 14.32 -0.58
C VAL A 51 -10.35 13.94 -1.86
N ASN A 52 -11.66 13.71 -1.74
CA ASN A 52 -12.53 13.35 -2.84
C ASN A 52 -13.19 14.61 -3.41
N HIS A 53 -12.63 15.22 -4.45
CA HIS A 53 -13.25 16.33 -5.20
C HIS A 53 -14.15 15.84 -6.36
N THR A 54 -14.60 14.59 -6.33
CA THR A 54 -15.55 14.08 -7.32
C THR A 54 -16.98 14.25 -6.80
N PRO A 55 -17.99 14.32 -7.69
CA PRO A 55 -19.39 14.33 -7.29
C PRO A 55 -19.91 12.94 -6.89
N TYR A 56 -19.02 11.96 -6.73
CA TYR A 56 -19.34 10.56 -6.47
C TYR A 56 -18.65 10.08 -5.20
N ASP A 57 -19.19 9.04 -4.59
CA ASP A 57 -18.52 8.38 -3.49
C ASP A 57 -17.28 7.62 -4.00
N VAL A 58 -16.25 7.60 -3.16
CA VAL A 58 -15.00 6.93 -3.45
C VAL A 58 -14.70 5.93 -2.35
N SER A 59 -14.22 4.75 -2.70
CA SER A 59 -13.62 3.81 -1.74
C SER A 59 -12.16 3.58 -2.12
N ALA A 60 -11.33 3.29 -1.13
CA ALA A 60 -9.94 2.90 -1.37
C ALA A 60 -9.61 1.68 -0.52
N GLY A 61 -8.86 0.75 -1.10
CA GLY A 61 -8.48 -0.49 -0.43
C GLY A 61 -7.00 -0.77 -0.63
N LYS A 62 -6.38 -1.50 0.28
CA LYS A 62 -5.02 -2.00 0.08
C LYS A 62 -5.02 -3.52 0.11
N THR A 63 -4.42 -4.12 -0.90
CA THR A 63 -4.03 -5.53 -0.93
C THR A 63 -2.53 -5.60 -0.74
N ASP A 64 -2.10 -6.17 0.38
CA ASP A 64 -0.68 -6.35 0.70
C ASP A 64 -0.48 -7.70 1.40
N PHE A 65 0.02 -8.69 0.66
CA PHE A 65 0.27 -10.02 1.18
C PHE A 65 1.71 -10.14 1.67
N ALA A 66 1.92 -10.15 2.98
CA ALA A 66 3.23 -10.46 3.53
C ALA A 66 3.43 -11.99 3.54
N GLU A 67 4.23 -12.52 2.61
CA GLU A 67 4.58 -13.96 2.54
C GLU A 67 5.07 -14.52 3.88
N ILE A 68 5.78 -13.69 4.66
CA ILE A 68 6.35 -14.06 5.97
C ILE A 68 5.29 -14.38 7.02
N ARG A 69 4.03 -13.94 6.84
CA ARG A 69 2.97 -14.13 7.85
C ARG A 69 1.75 -14.91 7.36
N LEU A 70 1.62 -15.23 6.07
CA LEU A 70 0.38 -15.79 5.50
C LEU A 70 -0.87 -14.98 5.87
N VAL A 71 -0.72 -13.69 6.17
CA VAL A 71 -1.83 -12.79 6.52
C VAL A 71 -2.01 -11.80 5.38
N THR A 72 -3.15 -11.89 4.71
CA THR A 72 -3.63 -10.82 3.83
C THR A 72 -4.09 -9.67 4.73
N ARG A 73 -3.47 -8.48 4.59
CA ARG A 73 -4.01 -7.26 5.18
C ARG A 73 -4.82 -6.53 4.11
N ASN A 74 -6.14 -6.75 4.16
CA ASN A 74 -7.09 -5.97 3.38
C ASN A 74 -7.56 -4.79 4.24
N ASP A 75 -6.89 -3.66 4.09
CA ASP A 75 -7.40 -2.41 4.66
C ASP A 75 -8.39 -1.85 3.65
N VAL A 76 -9.70 -2.03 3.89
CA VAL A 76 -10.76 -1.50 3.02
C VAL A 76 -11.38 -0.28 3.69
N LEU A 77 -11.30 0.87 3.03
CA LEU A 77 -12.08 2.06 3.37
C LEU A 77 -13.42 1.97 2.66
N GLU A 78 -14.49 1.84 3.45
CA GLU A 78 -15.84 1.57 2.94
C GLU A 78 -16.37 2.69 2.03
N SER A 79 -16.25 3.95 2.44
CA SER A 79 -16.63 5.10 1.59
C SER A 79 -16.03 6.41 2.07
N ILE A 80 -15.65 7.26 1.12
CA ILE A 80 -15.28 8.66 1.22
C ILE A 80 -16.36 9.40 0.45
N PRO A 81 -17.28 10.11 1.12
CA PRO A 81 -18.40 10.76 0.47
C PRO A 81 -17.95 11.71 -0.65
N ALA A 82 -18.82 11.98 -1.62
CA ALA A 82 -18.62 13.05 -2.60
C ALA A 82 -18.24 14.38 -1.91
N ASN A 83 -17.19 15.04 -2.39
CA ASN A 83 -16.61 16.25 -1.76
C ASN A 83 -16.10 16.06 -0.31
N GLY A 84 -15.94 14.81 0.12
CA GLY A 84 -15.51 14.42 1.45
C GLY A 84 -14.01 14.28 1.59
N ILE A 85 -13.58 14.09 2.84
CA ILE A 85 -12.20 13.87 3.22
C ILE A 85 -12.14 12.65 4.12
N TRP A 86 -11.19 11.76 3.85
CA TRP A 86 -10.77 10.73 4.78
C TRP A 86 -9.39 11.06 5.33
N THR A 87 -9.17 10.79 6.62
CA THR A 87 -7.88 10.92 7.29
C THR A 87 -7.53 9.61 7.98
N GLY A 88 -6.27 9.19 7.91
CA GLY A 88 -5.83 7.96 8.56
C GLY A 88 -4.37 7.62 8.27
N ASP A 89 -4.09 6.32 8.16
CA ASP A 89 -2.77 5.81 7.84
C ASP A 89 -2.92 4.64 6.87
N MET A 90 -2.58 4.87 5.60
CA MET A 90 -2.64 3.87 4.54
C MET A 90 -1.42 4.05 3.65
N TRP A 91 -0.60 3.02 3.47
CA TRP A 91 0.54 3.10 2.57
C TRP A 91 0.23 2.57 1.18
N VAL A 92 0.99 3.06 0.19
CA VAL A 92 1.00 2.50 -1.17
C VAL A 92 1.94 1.28 -1.20
N PRO A 93 1.45 0.07 -1.54
CA PRO A 93 2.30 -1.11 -1.65
C PRO A 93 3.33 -1.00 -2.78
N TRP A 94 4.41 -1.75 -2.65
CA TRP A 94 5.47 -1.81 -3.65
C TRP A 94 5.23 -2.97 -4.62
N ALA A 95 5.38 -2.72 -5.93
CA ALA A 95 5.40 -3.76 -6.95
C ALA A 95 6.24 -3.31 -8.16
N ASP A 96 7.36 -3.97 -8.43
CA ASP A 96 8.22 -3.71 -9.59
C ASP A 96 8.04 -4.73 -10.72
N ASN A 97 7.20 -5.74 -10.50
CA ASN A 97 6.88 -6.75 -11.51
C ASN A 97 5.45 -7.28 -11.32
N SER A 98 5.00 -8.09 -12.29
CA SER A 98 3.65 -8.64 -12.31
C SER A 98 3.37 -9.60 -11.15
N ASP A 99 4.37 -10.34 -10.66
CA ASP A 99 4.17 -11.31 -9.57
C ASP A 99 3.95 -10.61 -8.23
N GLU A 100 4.72 -9.57 -7.95
CA GLU A 100 4.49 -8.69 -6.79
C GLU A 100 3.12 -8.00 -6.89
N PHE A 101 2.80 -7.42 -8.04
CA PHE A 101 1.55 -6.69 -8.23
C PHE A 101 0.30 -7.54 -7.95
N LYS A 102 0.32 -8.86 -8.17
CA LYS A 102 -0.82 -9.73 -7.85
C LYS A 102 -1.29 -9.59 -6.40
N ASN A 103 -0.38 -9.25 -5.50
CA ASN A 103 -0.61 -9.23 -4.06
C ASN A 103 -0.25 -7.89 -3.40
N HIS A 104 0.28 -6.92 -4.15
CA HIS A 104 0.78 -5.64 -3.63
C HIS A 104 0.28 -4.47 -4.48
N PHE A 105 -0.92 -3.98 -4.16
CA PHE A 105 -1.50 -2.80 -4.79
C PHE A 105 -2.55 -2.16 -3.90
N MET A 106 -2.76 -0.87 -4.10
CA MET A 106 -3.91 -0.16 -3.59
C MET A 106 -4.97 -0.05 -4.68
N THR A 107 -6.24 -0.15 -4.32
CA THR A 107 -7.39 0.11 -5.20
C THR A 107 -8.02 1.45 -4.87
N ILE A 108 -8.52 2.12 -5.89
CA ILE A 108 -9.40 3.28 -5.76
C ILE A 108 -10.62 3.01 -6.65
N ASN A 109 -11.81 3.02 -6.05
CA ASN A 109 -13.06 2.84 -6.77
C ASN A 109 -13.90 4.11 -6.70
N ILE A 110 -14.40 4.57 -7.84
CA ILE A 110 -15.34 5.68 -7.94
C ILE A 110 -16.71 5.09 -8.28
N HIS A 111 -17.71 5.38 -7.43
CA HIS A 111 -19.05 4.81 -7.48
C HIS A 111 -19.97 5.73 -8.29
N ILE A 112 -20.01 5.54 -9.62
CA ILE A 112 -20.79 6.40 -10.53
C ILE A 112 -22.20 5.82 -10.67
N PRO A 113 -23.28 6.52 -10.29
CA PRO A 113 -24.64 6.01 -10.45
C PRO A 113 -24.95 5.62 -11.90
N HIS A 114 -25.59 4.47 -12.09
CA HIS A 114 -26.02 4.03 -13.42
C HIS A 114 -27.15 4.95 -13.92
N PRO A 115 -27.08 5.48 -15.15
CA PRO A 115 -28.01 6.50 -15.62
C PRO A 115 -29.47 6.02 -15.71
N THR A 116 -29.68 4.72 -15.84
CA THR A 116 -31.01 4.12 -16.07
C THR A 116 -31.45 3.10 -15.03
N ARG A 117 -30.63 2.80 -14.02
CA ARG A 117 -30.91 1.74 -13.04
C ARG A 117 -30.67 2.25 -11.62
N SER A 118 -31.77 2.56 -10.94
CA SER A 118 -31.73 3.03 -9.55
C SER A 118 -31.06 2.00 -8.65
N GLY A 119 -30.09 2.44 -7.84
CA GLY A 119 -29.35 1.57 -6.92
C GLY A 119 -28.18 0.80 -7.54
N GLU A 120 -27.96 0.88 -8.86
CA GLU A 120 -26.76 0.31 -9.51
C GLU A 120 -25.68 1.38 -9.70
N TYR A 121 -24.42 0.98 -9.56
CA TYR A 121 -23.25 1.82 -9.79
C TYR A 121 -22.36 1.22 -10.87
N SER A 122 -21.88 2.07 -11.78
CA SER A 122 -20.69 1.80 -12.59
C SER A 122 -19.46 2.09 -11.75
N LEU A 123 -18.64 1.06 -11.52
CA LEU A 123 -17.38 1.20 -10.80
C LEU A 123 -16.26 1.54 -11.77
N LYS A 124 -15.61 2.68 -11.57
CA LYS A 124 -14.28 2.91 -12.15
C LYS A 124 -13.23 2.47 -11.15
N HIS A 125 -12.54 1.39 -11.49
CA HIS A 125 -11.53 0.75 -10.67
C HIS A 125 -10.13 1.19 -11.13
N PHE A 126 -9.31 1.65 -10.19
CA PHE A 126 -7.91 1.99 -10.44
C PHE A 126 -7.02 1.21 -9.49
N SER A 127 -5.89 0.75 -10.00
CA SER A 127 -4.81 0.18 -9.19
C SER A 127 -3.68 1.19 -9.06
N VAL A 128 -3.13 1.31 -7.86
CA VAL A 128 -2.06 2.24 -7.50
C VAL A 128 -0.97 1.47 -6.78
N TRP A 129 0.28 1.64 -7.18
CA TRP A 129 1.42 0.95 -6.57
C TRP A 129 2.67 1.81 -6.68
N GLN A 130 3.65 1.54 -5.83
CA GLN A 130 4.96 2.16 -5.86
C GLN A 130 5.91 1.28 -6.67
N SER A 131 6.66 1.89 -7.59
CA SER A 131 7.66 1.20 -8.41
C SER A 131 8.82 2.15 -8.73
N GLY A 132 10.03 1.74 -8.38
CA GLY A 132 11.20 2.62 -8.37
C GLY A 132 10.95 3.91 -7.57
N GLU A 133 11.32 5.05 -8.13
CA GLU A 133 11.19 6.34 -7.44
C GLU A 133 9.77 6.91 -7.41
N TYR A 134 8.76 6.26 -8.01
CA TYR A 134 7.46 6.88 -8.25
C TYR A 134 6.29 6.00 -7.81
N VAL A 135 5.18 6.65 -7.49
CA VAL A 135 3.87 6.00 -7.43
C VAL A 135 3.21 6.05 -8.81
N ARG A 136 2.69 4.91 -9.23
CA ARG A 136 2.10 4.63 -10.54
C ARG A 136 0.65 4.21 -10.39
N PHE A 137 -0.11 4.32 -11.49
CA PHE A 137 -1.49 3.90 -11.52
C PHE A 137 -1.95 3.47 -12.92
N ASN A 138 -3.00 2.65 -12.97
CA ASN A 138 -3.79 2.37 -14.18
C ASN A 138 -5.20 1.90 -13.80
N ASP A 139 -6.06 1.72 -14.80
CA ASP A 139 -7.43 1.18 -14.69
C ASP A 139 -7.56 -0.27 -15.18
N ALA A 140 -6.47 -0.89 -15.63
CA ALA A 140 -6.46 -2.23 -16.20
C ALA A 140 -6.37 -3.35 -15.15
N HIS A 141 -6.17 -2.99 -13.87
CA HIS A 141 -5.98 -3.93 -12.77
C HIS A 141 -4.91 -4.99 -13.05
N THR A 142 -3.81 -4.57 -13.68
CA THR A 142 -2.66 -5.41 -14.00
C THR A 142 -1.39 -4.58 -13.86
N PHE A 143 -0.26 -5.25 -13.67
CA PHE A 143 1.02 -4.57 -13.73
C PHE A 143 1.28 -4.13 -15.17
N VAL A 144 1.57 -2.84 -15.33
CA VAL A 144 2.00 -2.27 -16.60
C VAL A 144 3.39 -1.70 -16.37
N ASP A 145 4.37 -2.27 -17.06
CA ASP A 145 5.72 -1.73 -17.03
C ASP A 145 5.70 -0.27 -17.51
N ASN A 146 6.43 0.59 -16.81
CA ASN A 146 6.45 2.02 -17.06
C ASN A 146 5.06 2.70 -17.07
N ALA A 147 4.09 2.19 -16.31
CA ALA A 147 2.79 2.82 -16.14
C ALA A 147 2.90 4.32 -15.77
N PRO A 148 1.92 5.16 -16.14
CA PRO A 148 1.92 6.57 -15.82
C PRO A 148 2.15 6.82 -14.33
N ARG A 149 3.03 7.77 -14.03
CA ARG A 149 3.20 8.27 -12.66
C ARG A 149 1.96 9.06 -12.25
N VAL A 150 1.60 8.97 -10.96
CA VAL A 150 0.62 9.89 -10.38
C VAL A 150 1.20 11.32 -10.48
N PRO A 151 0.44 12.31 -10.97
CA PRO A 151 0.88 13.70 -10.96
C PRO A 151 1.19 14.25 -9.56
N GLY A 152 2.02 15.29 -9.50
CA GLY A 152 2.34 16.01 -8.26
C GLY A 152 3.53 15.42 -7.49
N GLU A 153 3.42 15.41 -6.16
CA GLU A 153 4.45 14.94 -5.21
C GLU A 153 4.52 13.40 -5.13
N ALA A 154 4.53 12.72 -6.27
CA ALA A 154 4.43 11.27 -6.35
C ALA A 154 5.75 10.51 -6.27
N ARG A 155 6.81 11.16 -5.79
CA ARG A 155 8.05 10.45 -5.48
C ARG A 155 7.83 9.53 -4.28
N ALA A 156 8.46 8.36 -4.33
CA ALA A 156 8.45 7.37 -3.27
C ALA A 156 8.83 7.98 -1.91
N GLY A 157 8.08 7.60 -0.87
CA GLY A 157 8.41 7.89 0.52
C GLY A 157 7.72 9.10 1.14
N GLY A 158 7.45 9.01 2.44
CA GLY A 158 6.94 10.11 3.26
C GLY A 158 5.42 10.27 3.20
N GLU A 159 4.92 11.29 3.89
CA GLU A 159 3.49 11.51 4.09
C GLU A 159 2.86 12.30 2.94
N ARG A 160 1.69 11.86 2.48
CA ARG A 160 0.98 12.39 1.31
C ARG A 160 -0.51 12.58 1.56
N ARG A 161 -1.04 13.55 0.83
CA ARG A 161 -2.46 13.73 0.56
C ARG A 161 -2.74 13.25 -0.86
N LEU A 162 -3.67 12.31 -1.00
CA LEU A 162 -4.24 11.91 -2.29
C LEU A 162 -5.42 12.81 -2.62
N ILE A 163 -5.41 13.43 -3.79
CA ILE A 163 -6.54 14.22 -4.30
C ILE A 163 -7.12 13.47 -5.48
N ILE A 164 -8.42 13.21 -5.42
CA ILE A 164 -9.18 12.51 -6.46
C ILE A 164 -10.16 13.51 -7.03
N SER A 165 -10.11 13.72 -8.34
CA SER A 165 -10.92 14.73 -9.03
C SER A 165 -11.42 14.21 -10.37
N ILE A 166 -12.38 14.91 -10.97
CA ILE A 166 -12.79 14.68 -12.36
C ILE A 166 -12.32 15.86 -13.19
N LYS A 167 -11.58 15.57 -14.27
CA LYS A 167 -11.19 16.54 -15.30
C LYS A 167 -11.52 15.98 -16.67
N ASP A 168 -12.22 16.75 -17.50
CA ASP A 168 -12.63 16.33 -18.84
C ASP A 168 -13.38 14.97 -18.84
N ASN A 169 -14.28 14.78 -17.86
CA ASN A 169 -15.03 13.55 -17.58
C ASN A 169 -14.16 12.31 -17.26
N LYS A 170 -12.89 12.50 -16.92
CA LYS A 170 -11.97 11.43 -16.52
C LYS A 170 -11.50 11.63 -15.07
N PRO A 171 -11.42 10.55 -14.28
CA PRO A 171 -10.74 10.60 -12.99
C PRO A 171 -9.29 11.03 -13.14
N VAL A 172 -8.87 11.94 -12.27
CA VAL A 172 -7.49 12.39 -12.14
C VAL A 172 -7.08 12.26 -10.68
N PHE A 173 -5.92 11.63 -10.48
CA PHE A 173 -5.27 11.48 -9.19
C PHE A 173 -4.11 12.45 -9.10
N THR A 174 -3.88 13.04 -7.94
CA THR A 174 -2.70 13.87 -7.69
C THR A 174 -2.23 13.66 -6.27
N PHE A 175 -0.92 13.59 -6.09
CA PHE A 175 -0.34 13.65 -4.75
C PHE A 175 0.14 15.05 -4.41
N ALA A 176 -0.14 15.44 -3.18
CA ALA A 176 0.41 16.64 -2.55
C ALA A 176 1.12 16.25 -1.25
N LYS A 177 2.06 17.09 -0.81
CA LYS A 177 2.67 16.95 0.52
C LYS A 177 1.58 17.10 1.59
N PHE A 178 1.52 16.16 2.53
CA PHE A 178 0.64 16.29 3.68
C PHE A 178 1.16 17.40 4.60
N LYS A 179 0.27 18.28 5.05
CA LYS A 179 0.53 19.28 6.09
C LYS A 179 -0.58 19.11 7.14
N PRO A 180 -0.24 18.71 8.37
CA PRO A 180 -1.21 18.51 9.43
C PRO A 180 -1.91 19.81 9.83
#